data_AF-A0A318T5P0-F1
#
_entry.id   AF-A0A318T5P0-F1
#
_cell.length_a   1.000
_cell.length_b   1.000
_cell.length_c   1.000
_cell.angle_alpha   90.00
_cell.angle_beta   90.00
_cell.angle_gamma   90.00
#
_symmetry.space_group_name_H-M   'P 1'
#
loop_
_entity.id
_entity.type
_entity.pdbx_description
1 polymer ?
#
loop_
_entity_poly.entity_id
_entity_poly.type
_entity_poly.pdbx_seq_one_letter_code
_entity_poly.pdbx_strand_id
1 'polypeptide(L)' 'MSNGSFIDPPSYFDALEEWEAFAASMRRIADKDEGAKRELEEAEQRIADLKAQGAA' A
#
# COMPACT_ATOMS: atom_id res chain seq x y z
N MET A 1 -6.35 29.09 15.37
CA MET A 1 -5.87 28.07 16.34
C MET A 1 -6.74 26.84 16.18
N SER A 2 -6.08 25.68 16.20
CA SER A 2 -6.44 24.36 15.68
C SER A 2 -7.79 23.77 16.10
N ASN A 3 -8.44 23.02 15.21
CA ASN A 3 -8.66 21.56 15.35
C ASN A 3 -9.73 21.09 14.34
N GLY A 4 -9.41 21.11 13.05
CA GLY A 4 -10.03 20.18 12.13
C GLY A 4 -9.40 18.82 12.43
N SER A 5 -10.04 18.02 13.27
CA SER A 5 -9.69 16.61 13.42
C SER A 5 -10.01 15.98 12.06
N PHE A 6 -9.04 16.05 11.14
CA PHE A 6 -8.97 15.21 9.97
C PHE A 6 -8.67 13.83 10.56
N ILE A 7 -9.72 13.20 11.08
CA ILE A 7 -9.70 11.75 11.26
C ILE A 7 -9.52 11.29 9.83
N ASP A 8 -8.28 10.96 9.45
CA ASP A 8 -8.05 10.22 8.22
C ASP A 8 -9.05 9.06 8.29
N PRO A 9 -9.97 8.94 7.31
CA PRO A 9 -10.82 7.76 7.28
C PRO A 9 -9.87 6.57 7.35
N PRO A 10 -10.13 5.54 8.19
CA PRO A 10 -9.30 4.35 8.19
C PRO A 10 -9.19 3.94 6.73
N SER A 11 -8.00 4.10 6.16
CA SER A 11 -7.79 3.81 4.77
C SER A 11 -8.08 2.32 4.72
N TYR A 12 -9.03 1.89 3.88
CA TYR A 12 -9.29 0.46 3.73
C TYR A 12 -7.94 -0.29 3.53
N PHE A 13 -6.98 0.37 2.84
CA PHE A 13 -5.59 -0.03 2.68
C PHE A 13 -4.67 0.12 3.92
N ASP A 14 -5.14 0.11 5.17
CA ASP A 14 -4.23 0.09 6.35
C ASP A 14 -3.84 -1.34 6.77
N ALA A 15 -4.49 -2.36 6.19
CA ALA A 15 -4.15 -3.76 6.46
C ALA A 15 -3.07 -4.26 5.49
N LEU A 16 -2.03 -4.90 6.05
CA LEU A 16 -0.97 -5.57 5.29
C LEU A 16 -1.53 -6.51 4.21
N GLU A 17 -2.59 -7.24 4.54
CA GLU A 17 -3.26 -8.19 3.64
C GLU A 17 -3.81 -7.51 2.38
N GLU A 18 -4.32 -6.28 2.48
CA GLU A 18 -4.86 -5.54 1.33
C GLU A 18 -3.76 -5.08 0.38
N TRP A 19 -2.63 -4.60 0.93
CA TRP A 19 -1.47 -4.27 0.11
C TRP A 19 -0.90 -5.50 -0.58
N GLU A 20 -0.85 -6.65 0.11
CA GLU A 20 -0.41 -7.92 -0.50
C GLU A 20 -1.34 -8.38 -1.63
N ALA A 21 -2.66 -8.26 -1.45
CA ALA A 21 -3.64 -8.56 -2.49
C ALA A 21 -3.52 -7.61 -3.68
N PHE A 22 -3.33 -6.31 -3.42
CA PHE A 22 -3.11 -5.30 -4.44
C PHE A 22 -1.83 -5.57 -5.24
N ALA A 23 -0.69 -5.78 -4.58
CA ALA A 23 0.58 -6.12 -5.23
C ALA A 23 0.47 -7.41 -6.07
N ALA A 24 -0.24 -8.43 -5.58
CA ALA A 24 -0.50 -9.66 -6.33
C ALA A 24 -1.32 -9.41 -7.61
N SER A 25 -2.27 -8.46 -7.59
CA SER A 25 -3.03 -8.06 -8.76
C SER A 25 -2.16 -7.30 -9.77
N MET A 26 -1.32 -6.39 -9.29
CA MET A 26 -0.44 -5.55 -10.13
C MET A 26 0.67 -6.35 -10.78
N ARG A 27 1.23 -7.37 -10.13
CA ARG A 27 2.23 -8.29 -10.72
C ARG A 27 1.77 -8.95 -12.02
N ARG A 28 0.47 -9.15 -12.22
CA ARG A 28 -0.06 -9.76 -13.45
C ARG A 28 -0.02 -8.82 -14.66
N ILE A 29 0.07 -7.52 -14.41
CA ILE A 29 0.00 -6.46 -15.42
C ILE A 29 1.25 -5.58 -15.47
N ALA A 30 2.12 -5.63 -14.46
CA ALA A 30 3.35 -4.83 -14.35
C ALA A 30 4.31 -5.01 -15.54
N ASP A 31 4.39 -6.21 -16.12
CA ASP A 31 5.23 -6.46 -17.30
C ASP A 31 4.69 -5.82 -18.59
N LYS A 32 3.44 -5.34 -18.57
CA LYS A 32 2.73 -4.81 -19.73
C LYS A 32 2.49 -3.30 -19.65
N ASP A 33 2.69 -2.70 -18.48
CA ASP A 33 2.41 -1.30 -18.22
C ASP A 33 3.40 -0.73 -17.19
N GLU A 34 4.19 0.27 -17.61
CA GLU A 34 5.20 0.92 -16.76
C GLU A 34 4.56 1.68 -15.57
N GLY A 35 3.32 2.15 -15.70
CA GLY A 35 2.56 2.73 -14.60
C GLY A 35 2.19 1.66 -13.56
N ALA A 36 1.73 0.50 -14.03
CA ALA A 36 1.44 -0.63 -13.15
C ALA A 36 2.69 -1.16 -12.43
N LYS A 37 3.85 -1.10 -13.07
CA LYS A 37 5.13 -1.42 -12.44
C LYS A 37 5.47 -0.46 -11.31
N ARG A 38 5.28 0.84 -11.52
CA ARG A 38 5.52 1.86 -10.49
C ARG A 38 4.58 1.71 -9.30
N GLU A 39 3.30 1.43 -9.55
CA GLU A 39 2.32 1.16 -8.49
C GLU A 39 2.64 -0.14 -7.72
N LEU A 40 3.16 -1.16 -8.40
CA LEU A 40 3.65 -2.38 -7.74
C LEU A 40 4.83 -2.09 -6.82
N GLU A 41 5.81 -1.30 -7.27
CA GLU A 41 6.98 -0.92 -6.46
C GLU A 41 6.56 -0.15 -5.20
N GLU A 42 5.59 0.78 -5.31
CA GLU A 42 5.05 1.51 -4.16
C GLU A 42 4.33 0.57 -3.18
N ALA A 43 3.52 -0.35 -3.69
CA ALA A 43 2.83 -1.34 -2.87
C ALA A 43 3.81 -2.26 -2.13
N GLU A 44 4.87 -2.72 -2.80
CA GLU A 44 5.91 -3.56 -2.20
C GLU A 44 6.68 -2.83 -1.09
N GLN A 45 6.96 -1.52 -1.28
CA GLN A 45 7.57 -0.70 -0.23
C GLN A 45 6.64 -0.57 0.99
N ARG A 46 5.34 -0.33 0.79
CA ARG A 46 4.37 -0.24 1.89
C ARG A 46 4.21 -1.55 2.65
N ILE A 47 4.21 -2.69 1.95
CA ILE A 47 4.22 -4.02 2.56
C ILE A 47 5.46 -4.19 3.44
N ALA A 48 6.65 -3.79 2.95
CA ALA A 48 7.88 -3.89 3.72
C ALA A 48 7.84 -3.03 4.99
N ASP A 49 7.36 -1.79 4.88
CA ASP A 49 7.24 -0.87 6.01
C ASP A 49 6.24 -1.38 7.06
N LEU A 50 5.09 -1.91 6.64
CA LEU A 50 4.08 -2.48 7.53
C LEU A 50 4.58 -3.77 8.21
N LYS A 51 5.28 -4.64 7.47
CA LYS A 51 5.91 -5.83 8.04
C LYS A 51 6.98 -5.48 9.07
N ALA A 52 7.79 -4.45 8.80
CA ALA A 52 8.82 -4.00 9.73
C ALA A 52 8.21 -3.40 11.02
N GLN A 53 7.08 -2.69 10.90
CA GLN A 53 6.36 -2.14 12.05
C GLN A 53 5.62 -3.20 12.88
N GLY A 54 5.08 -4.25 12.26
CA GLY A 54 4.40 -5.35 12.95
C GLY A 54 5.32 -6.45 13.50
N ALA A 55 6.59 -6.46 13.11
CA ALA A 55 7.60 -7.41 13.59
C ALA A 55 8.42 -6.89 14.79
N ALA A 56 8.12 -5.67 15.28
CA ALA A 56 8.76 -5.01 16.41
C ALA A 56 8.03 -5.24 17.74
#